data_AF-A0A0P6RAT2-F1
#
_entry.id   AF-A0A0P6RAT2-F1
#
_cell.length_a   1.000
_cell.length_b   1.000
_cell.length_c   1.000
_cell.angle_alpha   90.00
_cell.angle_beta   90.00
_cell.angle_gamma   90.00
#
_symmetry.space_group_name_H-M   'P 1'
#
loop_
_entity.id
_entity.type
_entity.pdbx_description
1 polymer ?
#
loop_
_entity_poly.entity_id
_entity_poly.type
_entity_poly.pdbx_seq_one_letter_code
_entity_poly.pdbx_strand_id
1 'polypeptide(L)'
;MNSRIVVGRLLILLGLFGGFVSVWYTLNFTWNPQFQSVNLPDAPTHSNYHAFRGAMLALAANLLLFWAAFKARALSPEVWSVVTFVAVFYYLGWWAAWPIWGLHAPSFVAEMNHVIGTVGGLGGLLFLQPRKTV
;
A
#
# COMPACT_ATOMS: atom_id res chain seq x y z
N MET A 1 9.76 12.27 -23.95
CA MET A 1 9.17 11.33 -22.96
C MET A 1 7.83 11.92 -22.52
N ASN A 2 6.73 11.16 -22.54
CA ASN A 2 5.40 11.67 -22.17
C ASN A 2 5.43 12.17 -20.71
N SER A 3 5.29 13.48 -20.49
CA SER A 3 5.38 14.14 -19.17
C SER A 3 4.46 13.50 -18.14
N ARG A 4 3.28 13.06 -18.57
CA ARG A 4 2.30 12.36 -17.75
C ARG A 4 2.84 11.04 -17.17
N ILE A 5 3.55 10.26 -17.98
CA ILE A 5 4.18 9.01 -17.51
C ILE A 5 5.28 9.31 -16.50
N VAL A 6 6.03 10.40 -16.69
CA VAL A 6 7.07 10.83 -15.75
C VAL A 6 6.45 11.21 -14.41
N VAL A 7 5.44 12.09 -14.42
CA VAL A 7 4.73 12.48 -13.21
C VAL A 7 4.11 11.27 -12.52
N GLY A 8 3.44 10.38 -13.26
CA GLY A 8 2.86 9.16 -12.70
C GLY A 8 3.90 8.25 -12.04
N ARG A 9 5.08 8.10 -12.64
CA ARG A 9 6.19 7.32 -12.04
C ARG A 9 6.76 7.99 -10.78
N LEU A 10 6.92 9.31 -10.79
CA LEU A 10 7.42 10.05 -9.63
C LEU A 10 6.44 9.98 -8.45
N LEU A 11 5.14 10.08 -8.73
CA LEU A 11 4.09 9.92 -7.73
C LEU A 11 4.05 8.48 -7.19
N ILE A 12 4.13 7.47 -8.06
CA ILE A 12 4.24 6.07 -7.58
C ILE A 12 5.50 5.90 -6.72
N LEU A 13 6.64 6.45 -7.13
CA LEU A 13 7.88 6.34 -6.34
C LEU A 13 7.72 6.96 -4.94
N LEU A 14 7.05 8.11 -4.86
CA LEU A 14 6.69 8.73 -3.57
C LEU A 14 5.74 7.82 -2.76
N GLY A 15 4.73 7.23 -3.41
CA GLY A 15 3.81 6.29 -2.76
C GLY A 15 4.51 5.03 -2.25
N LEU A 16 5.46 4.48 -3.02
CA LEU A 16 6.29 3.34 -2.65
C LEU A 16 7.13 3.64 -1.42
N PHE A 17 7.66 4.86 -1.29
CA PHE A 17 8.43 5.23 -0.09
C PHE A 17 7.58 5.08 1.19
N GLY A 18 6.38 5.67 1.22
CA GLY A 18 5.45 5.50 2.35
C GLY A 18 5.02 4.04 2.55
N GLY A 19 4.75 3.32 1.46
CA GLY A 19 4.36 1.92 1.50
C GLY A 19 5.44 0.98 2.03
N PHE A 20 6.69 1.12 1.59
CA PHE A 20 7.81 0.31 2.08
C PHE A 20 8.16 0.60 3.55
N VAL A 21 8.05 1.85 3.99
CA VAL A 21 8.17 2.19 5.42
C VAL A 21 7.08 1.45 6.22
N SER A 22 5.82 1.48 5.77
CA SER A 22 4.71 0.76 6.41
C SER A 22 4.92 -0.77 6.41
N VAL A 23 5.41 -1.35 5.30
CA VAL A 23 5.79 -2.77 5.22
C VAL A 23 6.84 -3.13 6.26
N TRP A 24 7.90 -2.32 6.38
CA TRP A 24 8.99 -2.58 7.33
C TRP A 24 8.51 -2.57 8.78
N TYR A 25 7.75 -1.56 9.18
CA TYR A 25 7.17 -1.50 10.52
C TYR A 25 6.24 -2.69 10.79
N THR A 26 5.39 -3.04 9.82
CA THR A 26 4.50 -4.20 9.94
C THR A 26 5.28 -5.50 10.08
N LEU A 27 6.36 -5.67 9.31
CA LEU A 27 7.21 -6.85 9.37
C LEU A 27 7.88 -6.98 10.74
N ASN A 28 8.36 -5.89 11.33
CA ASN A 28 8.99 -5.89 12.66
C ASN A 28 8.05 -6.41 13.77
N PHE A 29 6.74 -6.21 13.63
CA PHE A 29 5.77 -6.77 14.59
C PHE A 29 5.70 -8.29 14.56
N THR A 30 6.20 -8.96 13.52
CA THR A 30 6.29 -10.42 13.45
C THR A 30 7.17 -11.01 14.55
N TRP A 31 8.19 -10.28 15.02
CA TRP A 31 9.15 -10.80 16.00
C TRP A 31 9.12 -10.03 17.32
N ASN A 32 8.25 -9.03 17.45
CA ASN A 32 8.14 -8.23 18.65
C ASN A 32 7.30 -8.95 19.72
N PRO A 33 7.87 -9.32 20.88
CA PRO A 33 7.11 -9.93 21.97
C PRO A 33 6.02 -9.03 22.53
N GLN A 34 6.17 -7.70 22.44
CA GLN A 34 5.13 -6.76 22.88
C GLN A 34 3.89 -6.76 21.97
N PHE A 35 4.01 -7.29 20.75
CA PHE A 35 2.89 -7.43 19.82
C PHE A 35 2.18 -8.78 19.92
N GLN A 36 2.65 -9.66 20.81
CA GLN A 36 1.98 -10.92 21.11
C GLN A 36 0.65 -10.67 21.82
N SER A 37 -0.35 -11.48 21.50
CA SER A 37 -1.63 -11.53 22.21
C SER A 37 -1.52 -12.46 23.40
N VAL A 38 -0.61 -12.17 24.34
CA VAL A 38 -0.30 -13.05 25.49
C VAL A 38 -1.48 -13.34 26.41
N ASN A 39 -2.52 -12.50 26.36
CA ASN A 39 -3.77 -12.70 27.09
C ASN A 39 -4.74 -13.70 26.41
N LEU A 40 -4.39 -14.22 25.22
CA LEU A 40 -5.13 -15.28 24.53
C LEU A 40 -4.37 -16.62 24.69
N PRO A 41 -4.83 -17.53 25.58
CA PRO A 41 -4.09 -18.74 25.95
C PRO A 41 -3.73 -19.63 24.77
N ASP A 42 -4.64 -19.78 23.80
CA ASP A 42 -4.47 -20.69 22.65
C ASP A 42 -3.80 -20.03 21.44
N ALA A 43 -3.45 -18.74 21.54
CA ALA A 43 -3.06 -17.94 20.39
C ALA A 43 -2.05 -16.81 20.71
N PRO A 44 -1.00 -17.04 21.54
CA PRO A 44 -0.11 -15.96 21.97
C PRO A 44 0.66 -15.29 20.81
N THR A 45 0.98 -16.04 19.75
CA THR A 45 1.72 -15.54 18.58
C THR A 45 0.83 -15.21 17.38
N HIS A 46 -0.49 -15.27 17.52
CA HIS A 46 -1.43 -15.09 16.41
C HIS A 46 -1.32 -13.68 15.81
N SER A 47 -1.21 -12.65 16.64
CA SER A 47 -0.96 -11.28 16.19
C SER A 47 0.33 -11.15 15.36
N ASN A 48 1.41 -11.85 15.74
CA ASN A 48 2.66 -11.85 14.99
C ASN A 48 2.52 -12.52 13.62
N TYR A 49 1.81 -13.65 13.55
CA TYR A 49 1.48 -14.30 12.28
C TYR A 49 0.69 -13.35 11.36
N HIS A 50 -0.31 -12.65 11.90
CA HIS A 50 -1.10 -11.66 11.15
C HIS A 50 -0.27 -10.45 10.72
N ALA A 51 0.71 -10.02 11.51
CA ALA A 51 1.67 -9.00 11.11
C ALA A 51 2.51 -9.44 9.91
N PHE A 52 3.08 -10.66 9.93
CA PHE A 52 3.84 -11.18 8.79
C PHE A 52 2.97 -11.27 7.52
N ARG A 53 1.78 -11.84 7.64
CA ARG A 53 0.82 -11.94 6.53
C ARG A 53 0.47 -10.55 5.99
N GLY A 54 0.22 -9.59 6.87
CA GLY A 54 -0.06 -8.19 6.51
C GLY A 54 1.10 -7.54 5.77
N ALA A 55 2.33 -7.74 6.25
CA ALA A 55 3.54 -7.23 5.59
C ALA A 55 3.73 -7.82 4.19
N MET A 56 3.47 -9.12 3.99
CA MET A 56 3.59 -9.76 2.67
C MET A 56 2.52 -9.26 1.68
N LEU A 57 1.28 -9.08 2.14
CA LEU A 57 0.21 -8.49 1.31
C LEU A 57 0.54 -7.04 0.92
N ALA A 58 1.04 -6.25 1.87
CA ALA A 58 1.48 -4.88 1.62
C ALA A 58 2.67 -4.83 0.67
N LEU A 59 3.65 -5.72 0.82
CA LEU A 59 4.80 -5.84 -0.09
C LEU A 59 4.33 -6.16 -1.51
N ALA A 60 3.42 -7.13 -1.66
CA ALA A 60 2.87 -7.49 -2.96
C ALA A 60 2.16 -6.31 -3.64
N ALA A 61 1.35 -5.54 -2.90
CA ALA A 61 0.69 -4.34 -3.44
C ALA A 61 1.70 -3.28 -3.90
N ASN A 62 2.76 -3.04 -3.12
CA ASN A 62 3.83 -2.10 -3.50
C ASN A 62 4.61 -2.59 -4.73
N LEU A 63 4.96 -3.88 -4.80
CA LEU A 63 5.62 -4.45 -5.97
C LEU A 63 4.74 -4.37 -7.24
N LEU A 64 3.41 -4.52 -7.09
CA LEU A 64 2.46 -4.33 -8.18
C LEU A 64 2.45 -2.88 -8.69
N LEU A 65 2.46 -1.89 -7.79
CA LEU A 65 2.56 -0.46 -8.15
C LEU A 65 3.89 -0.15 -8.85
N PHE A 66 5.01 -0.67 -8.33
CA PHE A 66 6.31 -0.56 -8.97
C PHE A 66 6.29 -1.15 -10.39
N TRP A 67 5.73 -2.35 -10.54
CA TRP A 67 5.58 -3.00 -11.84
C TRP A 67 4.74 -2.16 -12.80
N ALA A 68 3.61 -1.60 -12.35
CA ALA A 68 2.77 -0.73 -13.16
C ALA A 68 3.52 0.54 -13.60
N ALA A 69 4.29 1.16 -12.71
CA ALA A 69 5.17 2.29 -13.04
C ALA A 69 6.21 1.91 -14.11
N PHE A 70 6.83 0.74 -13.98
CA PHE A 70 7.80 0.23 -14.94
C PHE A 70 7.15 -0.01 -16.31
N LYS A 71 6.01 -0.71 -16.34
CA LYS A 71 5.24 -1.07 -17.54
C LYS A 71 4.32 0.02 -18.07
N ALA A 72 4.35 1.23 -17.50
CA ALA A 72 3.45 2.34 -17.81
C ALA A 72 3.10 2.55 -19.30
N ARG A 73 4.06 2.38 -20.22
CA ARG A 73 3.85 2.58 -21.67
C ARG A 73 3.04 1.46 -22.34
N ALA A 74 3.01 0.28 -21.73
CA ALA A 74 2.40 -0.94 -22.26
C ALA A 74 1.21 -1.42 -21.40
N LEU A 75 0.76 -0.61 -20.43
CA LEU A 75 -0.43 -0.94 -19.66
C LEU A 75 -1.66 -0.88 -20.58
N SER A 76 -2.42 -1.97 -20.64
CA SER A 76 -3.77 -1.93 -21.22
C SER A 76 -4.76 -1.34 -20.20
N PRO A 77 -5.91 -0.79 -20.64
CA PRO A 77 -6.95 -0.31 -19.73
C PRO A 77 -7.42 -1.36 -18.72
N GLU A 78 -7.52 -2.62 -19.14
CA GLU A 78 -7.95 -3.75 -18.31
C GLU A 78 -6.92 -4.01 -17.20
N VAL A 79 -5.64 -4.13 -17.56
CA VAL A 79 -4.55 -4.34 -16.59
C VAL A 79 -4.47 -3.17 -15.61
N TRP A 80 -4.56 -1.94 -16.11
CA TRP A 80 -4.59 -0.76 -15.25
C TRP A 80 -5.77 -0.77 -14.26
N SER A 81 -6.95 -1.23 -14.70
CA SER A 81 -8.14 -1.30 -13.84
C SER A 81 -7.96 -2.33 -12.72
N VAL A 82 -7.37 -3.49 -13.02
CA VAL A 82 -7.05 -4.51 -12.01
C VAL A 82 -6.02 -3.98 -11.00
N VAL A 83 -4.94 -3.35 -11.46
CA VAL A 83 -3.94 -2.75 -10.57
C VAL A 83 -4.58 -1.68 -9.68
N THR A 84 -5.42 -0.82 -10.26
CA THR A 84 -6.11 0.23 -9.53
C THR A 84 -7.09 -0.33 -8.51
N PHE A 85 -7.84 -1.38 -8.86
CA PHE A 85 -8.72 -2.07 -7.92
C PHE A 85 -7.94 -2.60 -6.71
N VAL A 86 -6.84 -3.33 -6.95
CA VAL A 86 -5.98 -3.84 -5.87
C VAL A 86 -5.43 -2.70 -5.01
N ALA A 87 -4.93 -1.63 -5.64
CA ALA A 87 -4.39 -0.49 -4.91
C ALA A 87 -5.44 0.23 -4.05
N VAL A 88 -6.66 0.42 -4.59
CA VAL A 88 -7.77 1.03 -3.84
C VAL A 88 -8.10 0.21 -2.59
N PHE A 89 -8.25 -1.11 -2.71
CA PHE A 89 -8.57 -1.96 -1.56
C PHE A 89 -7.41 -2.10 -0.57
N TYR A 90 -6.17 -2.04 -1.05
CA TYR A 90 -4.99 -1.96 -0.19
C TYR A 90 -5.03 -0.70 0.68
N TYR A 91 -5.21 0.48 0.07
CA TYR A 91 -5.29 1.74 0.82
C TYR A 91 -6.58 1.86 1.64
N LEU A 92 -7.70 1.25 1.21
CA LEU A 92 -8.92 1.20 2.00
C LEU A 92 -8.67 0.55 3.36
N GLY A 93 -7.79 -0.45 3.43
CA GLY A 93 -7.37 -1.06 4.70
C GLY A 93 -6.67 -0.09 5.67
N TRP A 94 -6.13 1.03 5.19
CA TRP A 94 -5.52 2.06 6.03
C TRP A 94 -6.54 3.06 6.58
N TRP A 95 -7.60 3.33 5.82
CA TRP A 95 -8.53 4.43 6.10
C TRP A 95 -9.87 3.96 6.66
N ALA A 96 -10.39 2.82 6.23
CA ALA A 96 -11.73 2.37 6.59
C ALA A 96 -11.84 1.90 8.05
N ALA A 97 -10.72 1.50 8.66
CA ALA A 97 -10.73 1.05 10.04
C ALA A 97 -11.10 2.17 11.03
N TRP A 98 -10.79 3.42 10.69
CA TRP A 98 -11.07 4.57 11.54
C TRP A 98 -12.56 4.89 11.68
N PRO A 99 -13.33 5.12 10.60
CA PRO A 99 -14.77 5.39 10.72
C PRO A 99 -15.59 4.17 11.16
N ILE A 100 -15.09 2.93 10.98
CA ILE A 100 -15.84 1.71 11.34
C ILE A 100 -15.58 1.31 12.79
N TRP A 101 -14.32 1.31 13.25
CA TRP A 101 -13.92 0.79 14.56
C TRP A 101 -13.15 1.79 15.42
N GLY A 102 -12.91 3.01 14.95
CA GLY A 102 -12.09 4.00 15.67
C GLY A 102 -10.58 3.72 15.62
N LEU A 103 -10.13 2.77 14.79
CA LEU A 103 -8.72 2.38 14.71
C LEU A 103 -8.00 3.19 13.62
N HIS A 104 -6.93 3.87 14.00
CA HIS A 104 -6.12 4.68 13.09
C HIS A 104 -4.62 4.46 13.36
N ALA A 105 -3.75 5.14 12.61
CA ALA A 105 -2.31 4.98 12.79
C ALA A 105 -1.88 5.41 14.21
N PRO A 106 -0.86 4.77 14.81
CA PRO A 106 -0.48 4.99 16.20
C PRO A 106 0.21 6.34 16.46
N SER A 107 0.56 7.07 15.41
CA SER A 107 1.20 8.37 15.50
C SER A 107 0.95 9.20 14.25
N PHE A 108 1.11 10.52 14.37
CA PHE A 108 1.01 11.43 13.23
C PHE A 108 2.01 11.08 12.11
N VAL A 109 3.21 10.62 12.45
CA VAL A 109 4.22 10.20 11.46
C VAL A 109 3.74 8.99 10.66
N ALA A 110 3.13 8.01 11.33
CA ALA A 110 2.57 6.84 10.65
C ALA A 110 1.38 7.23 9.75
N GLU A 111 0.52 8.15 10.23
CA GLU A 111 -0.58 8.70 9.46
C GLU A 111 -0.08 9.42 8.18
N MET A 112 0.99 10.22 8.29
CA MET A 112 1.59 10.90 7.14
C MET A 112 2.19 9.91 6.14
N ASN A 113 2.80 8.80 6.58
CA ASN A 113 3.22 7.74 5.67
C ASN A 113 2.02 7.14 4.92
N HIS A 114 0.87 6.99 5.57
CA HIS A 114 -0.35 6.53 4.91
C HIS A 114 -0.87 7.52 3.88
N VAL A 115 -0.87 8.83 4.20
CA VAL A 115 -1.24 9.90 3.25
C VAL A 115 -0.32 9.87 2.04
N ILE A 116 0.99 9.89 2.25
CA ILE A 116 2.01 9.89 1.20
C ILE A 116 1.85 8.64 0.32
N GLY A 117 1.69 7.47 0.94
CA GLY A 117 1.45 6.21 0.25
C GLY A 117 0.20 6.26 -0.63
N THR A 118 -0.92 6.69 -0.07
CA THR A 118 -2.23 6.72 -0.74
C THR A 118 -2.25 7.73 -1.88
N VAL A 119 -1.85 8.98 -1.61
CA VAL A 119 -1.86 10.05 -2.61
C VAL A 119 -0.85 9.78 -3.72
N GLY A 120 0.36 9.32 -3.36
CA GLY A 120 1.39 8.97 -4.34
C GLY A 120 0.98 7.78 -5.21
N GLY A 121 0.51 6.69 -4.59
CA GLY A 121 0.11 5.48 -5.30
C GLY A 121 -1.10 5.67 -6.21
N LEU A 122 -2.23 6.15 -5.66
CA LEU A 122 -3.45 6.37 -6.44
C LEU A 122 -3.31 7.54 -7.42
N GLY A 123 -2.71 8.66 -6.98
CA GLY A 123 -2.40 9.77 -7.86
C GLY A 123 -1.51 9.36 -9.02
N GLY A 124 -0.47 8.58 -8.74
CA GLY A 124 0.39 8.01 -9.77
C GLY A 124 -0.36 7.16 -10.78
N LEU A 125 -1.22 6.25 -10.33
CA LEU A 125 -2.05 5.42 -11.21
C LEU A 125 -3.00 6.24 -12.09
N LEU A 126 -3.61 7.32 -11.59
CA LEU A 126 -4.43 8.23 -12.40
C LEU A 126 -3.61 8.83 -13.57
N PHE A 127 -2.37 9.22 -13.30
CA PHE A 127 -1.45 9.68 -14.34
C PHE A 127 -0.96 8.54 -15.26
N LEU A 128 -1.01 7.29 -14.85
CA LEU A 128 -0.66 6.14 -15.69
C LEU A 128 -1.83 5.52 -16.45
N GLN A 129 -3.08 5.97 -16.23
CA GLN A 129 -4.27 5.45 -16.91
C GLN A 129 -4.10 5.43 -18.46
N PRO A 130 -4.20 4.28 -19.12
CA PRO A 130 -4.12 4.24 -20.58
C PRO A 130 -5.23 5.08 -21.20
N ARG A 131 -4.90 5.95 -22.16
CA ARG A 131 -5.89 6.70 -22.93
C ARG A 131 -6.15 5.95 -24.22
N LYS A 132 -7.42 5.83 -24.62
CA LYS A 132 -7.74 5.45 -25.99
C LYS A 132 -7.13 6.53 -26.89
N THR A 133 -6.25 6.15 -27.80
CA THR A 133 -5.99 6.95 -28.99
C THR A 133 -7.29 6.92 -29.78
N VAL A 134 -8.06 8.00 -29.69
CA VAL A 134 -9.18 8.27 -30.60
C VAL A 134 -8.58 8.66 -31.95
#